data_AF-F9G9N1-F1
#
_entry.id   AF-F9G9N1-F1
#
_cell.length_a   1.000
_cell.length_b   1.000
_cell.length_c   1.000
_cell.angle_alpha   90.00
_cell.angle_beta   90.00
_cell.angle_gamma   90.00
#
_symmetry.space_group_name_H-M   'P 1'
#
loop_
_entity.id
_entity.type
_entity.pdbx_description
1 polymer ?
#
loop_
_entity_poly.entity_id
_entity_poly.type
_entity_poly.pdbx_seq_one_letter_code
_entity_poly.pdbx_strand_id
1 'polypeptide(L)'
;MSSEETTHPTIKDGWFQEISDMWPGHAMTLRVEKVLVHEKSEYQDALIFKSTDFGNVLVLDNIIQCTERDEFSYQEMIAHLALNSHPNPKKVLVIGGGDGGVLREIVKHDCVEEATLCDIDEAVVRLSKEHLPSMACGFDHPKSKTHIGDGVKFLNDYKNEFDVIITDSPDPDGPAEALFQKSYFQLLHDALREGGVITTQGSPLNGDWSDASPLNVDWSDASPLNVDWSDASPLNVDWSDASPLDVDWSDAMWTVF
;
A
#
# COMPACT_ATOMS: atom_id res chain seq x y z
N MET A 1 -36.41 -0.58 -15.40
CA MET A 1 -35.71 -1.78 -14.90
C MET A 1 -35.23 -1.42 -13.52
N SER A 2 -35.74 -2.04 -12.45
CA SER A 2 -35.18 -1.80 -11.12
C SER A 2 -33.76 -2.34 -11.15
N SER A 3 -32.77 -1.48 -11.01
CA SER A 3 -31.42 -1.92 -10.67
C SER A 3 -31.56 -2.72 -9.38
N GLU A 4 -31.25 -4.01 -9.41
CA GLU A 4 -31.06 -4.75 -8.17
C GLU A 4 -30.03 -3.98 -7.35
N GLU A 5 -30.40 -3.61 -6.14
CA GLU A 5 -29.52 -2.88 -5.24
C GLU A 5 -28.37 -3.84 -4.91
N THR A 6 -27.17 -3.55 -5.40
CA THR A 6 -25.98 -4.33 -5.07
C THR A 6 -25.80 -4.29 -3.56
N THR A 7 -25.91 -5.44 -2.90
CA THR A 7 -25.75 -5.56 -1.44
C THR A 7 -24.51 -6.40 -1.15
N HIS A 8 -23.85 -6.10 -0.04
CA HIS A 8 -22.65 -6.81 0.41
C HIS A 8 -22.85 -7.31 1.84
N PRO A 9 -22.47 -8.55 2.21
CA PRO A 9 -22.75 -9.13 3.53
C PRO A 9 -22.19 -8.34 4.72
N THR A 10 -21.12 -7.57 4.52
CA THR A 10 -20.52 -6.71 5.56
C THR A 10 -21.22 -5.35 5.71
N ILE A 11 -22.17 -5.02 4.83
CA ILE A 11 -22.98 -3.82 4.94
C ILE A 11 -24.25 -4.17 5.71
N LYS A 12 -24.37 -3.68 6.95
CA LYS A 12 -25.52 -3.89 7.83
C LYS A 12 -26.08 -2.54 8.26
N ASP A 13 -27.39 -2.37 8.12
CA ASP A 13 -28.11 -1.14 8.46
C ASP A 13 -27.50 0.13 7.82
N GLY A 14 -26.92 -0.01 6.62
CA GLY A 14 -26.26 1.07 5.88
C GLY A 14 -24.83 1.39 6.31
N TRP A 15 -24.20 0.53 7.10
CA TRP A 15 -22.81 0.67 7.55
C TRP A 15 -21.98 -0.52 7.10
N PHE A 16 -20.87 -0.26 6.43
CA PHE A 16 -19.81 -1.24 6.22
C PHE A 16 -19.06 -1.46 7.53
N GLN A 17 -18.75 -2.70 7.86
CA GLN A 17 -18.03 -3.08 9.08
C GLN A 17 -16.77 -3.87 8.71
N GLU A 18 -15.60 -3.30 9.00
CA GLU A 18 -14.31 -3.93 8.79
C GLU A 18 -13.98 -4.84 9.99
N ILE A 19 -14.39 -6.10 9.91
CA ILE A 19 -14.18 -7.10 10.95
C ILE A 19 -13.16 -8.11 10.43
N SER A 20 -12.04 -8.27 11.14
CA SER A 20 -11.01 -9.26 10.83
C SER A 20 -10.49 -9.93 12.10
N ASP A 21 -10.01 -11.17 11.96
CA ASP A 21 -9.28 -11.88 13.01
C ASP A 21 -7.90 -11.25 13.27
N MET A 22 -7.38 -10.42 12.35
CA MET A 22 -6.13 -9.66 12.52
C MET A 22 -6.24 -8.54 13.56
N TRP A 23 -7.45 -8.07 13.87
CA TRP A 23 -7.70 -7.03 14.89
C TRP A 23 -8.88 -7.40 15.80
N PRO A 24 -8.72 -8.43 16.65
CA PRO A 24 -9.82 -8.95 17.44
C PRO A 24 -10.30 -7.92 18.47
N GLY A 25 -11.62 -7.73 18.53
CA GLY A 25 -12.28 -6.89 19.53
C GLY A 25 -12.50 -5.44 19.12
N HIS A 26 -12.10 -5.04 17.91
CA HIS A 26 -12.49 -3.75 17.33
C HIS A 26 -12.82 -3.88 15.83
N ALA A 27 -13.47 -2.85 15.28
CA ALA A 27 -13.79 -2.76 13.85
C ALA A 27 -13.99 -1.29 13.48
N MET A 28 -13.44 -0.87 12.34
CA MET A 28 -13.79 0.41 11.74
C MET A 28 -15.13 0.27 11.02
N THR A 29 -15.97 1.30 11.10
CA THR A 29 -17.27 1.31 10.41
C THR A 29 -17.46 2.58 9.62
N LEU A 30 -17.82 2.44 8.35
CA LEU A 30 -18.08 3.57 7.45
C LEU A 30 -19.52 3.52 6.95
N ARG A 31 -20.21 4.65 7.00
CA ARG A 31 -21.58 4.75 6.51
C ARG A 31 -21.58 4.76 4.99
N VAL A 32 -22.35 3.85 4.40
CA VAL A 32 -22.45 3.65 2.96
C VAL A 32 -23.56 4.54 2.40
N GLU A 33 -23.22 5.43 1.47
CA GLU A 33 -24.18 6.16 0.64
C GLU A 33 -24.70 5.24 -0.46
N LYS A 34 -23.80 4.55 -1.15
CA LYS A 34 -24.13 3.67 -2.29
C LYS A 34 -23.01 2.67 -2.58
N VAL A 35 -23.35 1.42 -2.85
CA VAL A 35 -22.42 0.45 -3.45
C VAL A 35 -22.23 0.78 -4.94
N LEU A 36 -20.99 1.00 -5.37
CA LEU A 36 -20.66 1.33 -6.76
C LEU A 36 -20.45 0.07 -7.59
N VAL A 37 -19.66 -0.86 -7.05
CA VAL A 37 -19.35 -2.14 -7.69
C VAL A 37 -18.98 -3.17 -6.63
N HIS A 38 -19.33 -4.43 -6.90
CA HIS A 38 -18.86 -5.59 -6.17
C HIS A 38 -18.51 -6.67 -7.20
N GLU A 39 -17.28 -7.16 -7.16
CA GLU A 39 -16.77 -8.17 -8.07
C GLU A 39 -15.86 -9.14 -7.33
N LYS A 40 -16.08 -10.43 -7.52
CA LYS A 40 -15.18 -11.47 -7.04
C LYS A 40 -14.22 -11.86 -8.17
N SER A 41 -12.94 -11.54 -8.01
CA SER A 41 -11.89 -11.89 -8.96
C SER A 41 -11.39 -13.33 -8.74
N GLU A 42 -10.34 -13.73 -9.47
CA GLU A 42 -9.63 -14.99 -9.21
C GLU A 42 -8.91 -14.98 -7.85
N TYR A 43 -8.58 -13.79 -7.33
CA TYR A 43 -7.72 -13.62 -6.17
C TYR A 43 -8.48 -13.23 -4.90
N GLN A 44 -9.45 -12.32 -5.01
CA GLN A 44 -10.09 -11.69 -3.85
C GLN A 44 -11.49 -11.15 -4.16
N ASP A 45 -12.23 -10.81 -3.12
CA ASP A 45 -13.51 -10.11 -3.19
C ASP A 45 -13.27 -8.58 -3.20
N ALA A 46 -13.59 -7.92 -4.32
CA ALA A 46 -13.39 -6.49 -4.50
C ALA A 46 -14.71 -5.72 -4.43
N LEU A 47 -14.80 -4.82 -3.46
CA LEU A 47 -15.95 -3.93 -3.24
C LEU A 47 -15.48 -2.49 -3.33
N ILE A 48 -16.18 -1.67 -4.12
CA ILE A 48 -16.05 -0.22 -4.05
C ILE A 48 -17.41 0.37 -3.72
N PHE A 49 -17.46 1.15 -2.65
CA PHE A 49 -18.67 1.88 -2.25
C PHE A 49 -18.34 3.35 -2.03
N LYS A 50 -19.35 4.20 -2.25
CA LYS A 50 -19.31 5.60 -1.86
C LYS A 50 -19.74 5.72 -0.41
N SER A 51 -18.86 6.23 0.44
CA SER A 51 -19.16 6.58 1.83
C SER A 51 -19.79 7.97 1.93
N THR A 52 -20.39 8.29 3.08
CA THR A 52 -20.96 9.63 3.30
C THR A 52 -19.90 10.71 3.51
N ASP A 53 -18.74 10.36 4.07
CA ASP A 53 -17.77 11.34 4.59
C ASP A 53 -16.31 11.07 4.19
N PHE A 54 -16.01 9.95 3.51
CA PHE A 54 -14.65 9.52 3.12
C PHE A 54 -14.49 9.35 1.58
N GLY A 55 -15.49 9.77 0.80
CA GLY A 55 -15.50 9.55 -0.65
C GLY A 55 -15.69 8.08 -1.03
N ASN A 56 -15.14 7.67 -2.16
CA ASN A 56 -15.13 6.27 -2.57
C ASN A 56 -14.09 5.47 -1.76
N VAL A 57 -14.46 4.25 -1.39
CA VAL A 57 -13.69 3.36 -0.54
C VAL A 57 -13.45 2.06 -1.29
N LEU A 58 -12.17 1.67 -1.43
CA LEU A 58 -11.78 0.35 -1.94
C LEU A 58 -11.69 -0.64 -0.78
N VAL A 59 -12.33 -1.78 -0.94
CA VAL A 59 -12.29 -2.89 0.00
C VAL A 59 -11.89 -4.16 -0.74
N LEU A 60 -10.93 -4.89 -0.18
CA LEU A 60 -10.50 -6.20 -0.65
C LEU A 60 -10.64 -7.21 0.49
N ASP A 61 -11.35 -8.31 0.25
CA ASP A 61 -11.62 -9.36 1.25
C ASP A 61 -12.14 -8.82 2.61
N ASN A 62 -13.00 -7.81 2.55
CA ASN A 62 -13.60 -7.09 3.69
C ASN A 62 -12.66 -6.14 4.45
N ILE A 63 -11.46 -5.90 3.95
CA ILE A 63 -10.47 -4.98 4.51
C ILE A 63 -10.41 -3.71 3.65
N ILE A 64 -10.54 -2.56 4.28
CA ILE A 64 -10.41 -1.24 3.64
C ILE A 64 -8.95 -1.10 3.20
N GLN A 65 -8.75 -0.85 1.91
CA GLN A 65 -7.43 -0.61 1.34
C GLN A 65 -7.13 0.88 1.27
N CYS A 66 -8.12 1.67 0.86
CA CYS A 66 -7.99 3.12 0.78
C CYS A 66 -9.35 3.83 0.77
N THR A 67 -9.34 5.10 1.17
CA THR A 67 -10.44 6.03 0.96
C THR A 67 -9.94 7.28 0.24
N GLU A 68 -10.77 7.87 -0.62
CA GLU A 68 -10.40 9.12 -1.32
C GLU A 68 -10.09 10.29 -0.37
N ARG A 69 -10.52 10.24 0.89
CA ARG A 69 -10.33 11.33 1.85
C ARG A 69 -8.93 11.34 2.47
N ASP A 70 -8.35 10.19 2.74
CA ASP A 70 -7.14 10.04 3.57
C ASP A 70 -6.00 9.28 2.89
N GLU A 71 -6.22 8.71 1.70
CA GLU A 71 -5.21 7.98 0.92
C GLU A 71 -3.87 8.71 0.78
N PHE A 72 -3.91 10.05 0.70
CA PHE A 72 -2.71 10.87 0.49
C PHE A 72 -1.67 10.61 1.58
N SER A 73 -2.13 10.40 2.82
CA SER A 73 -1.26 10.19 3.97
C SER A 73 -0.44 8.90 3.83
N TYR A 74 -1.04 7.82 3.32
CA TYR A 74 -0.34 6.57 3.08
C TYR A 74 0.52 6.66 1.81
N GLN A 75 -0.08 7.10 0.70
CA GLN A 75 0.57 7.07 -0.62
C GLN A 75 1.78 8.02 -0.70
N GLU A 76 1.66 9.24 -0.16
CA GLU A 76 2.77 10.19 -0.12
C GLU A 76 3.90 9.64 0.77
N MET A 77 3.56 9.08 1.93
CA MET A 77 4.58 8.59 2.87
C MET A 77 5.33 7.38 2.33
N ILE A 78 4.62 6.36 1.83
CA ILE A 78 5.27 5.16 1.33
C ILE A 78 6.12 5.47 0.10
N ALA A 79 5.69 6.37 -0.80
CA ALA A 79 6.46 6.72 -1.99
C ALA A 79 7.62 7.69 -1.67
N HIS A 80 7.34 8.81 -1.01
CA HIS A 80 8.29 9.91 -0.88
C HIS A 80 9.40 9.63 0.13
N LEU A 81 9.16 8.82 1.17
CA LEU A 81 10.24 8.41 2.08
C LEU A 81 11.35 7.66 1.30
N ALA A 82 10.98 6.74 0.42
CA ALA A 82 11.95 5.98 -0.36
C ALA A 82 12.60 6.84 -1.46
N LEU A 83 11.79 7.57 -2.23
CA LEU A 83 12.29 8.38 -3.36
C LEU A 83 13.22 9.51 -2.91
N ASN A 84 12.91 10.18 -1.79
CA ASN A 84 13.76 11.25 -1.26
C ASN A 84 14.99 10.75 -0.50
N SER A 85 15.04 9.46 -0.14
CA SER A 85 16.22 8.83 0.46
C SER A 85 17.25 8.38 -0.59
N HIS A 86 16.82 8.17 -1.84
CA HIS A 86 17.70 7.81 -2.94
C HIS A 86 18.25 9.09 -3.64
N PRO A 87 19.54 9.19 -3.96
CA PRO A 87 20.13 10.44 -4.50
C PRO A 87 19.63 10.83 -5.90
N ASN A 88 19.18 9.86 -6.71
CA ASN A 88 18.66 10.10 -8.06
C ASN A 88 17.83 8.91 -8.59
N PRO A 89 16.60 8.66 -8.09
CA PRO A 89 15.81 7.50 -8.47
C PRO A 89 15.27 7.61 -9.91
N LYS A 90 15.69 6.73 -10.82
CA LYS A 90 15.29 6.74 -12.24
C LYS A 90 14.34 5.61 -12.61
N LYS A 91 14.60 4.41 -12.11
CA LYS A 91 13.77 3.22 -12.31
C LYS A 91 13.14 2.79 -11.00
N VAL A 92 11.83 2.88 -10.92
CA VAL A 92 11.06 2.58 -9.70
C VAL A 92 10.11 1.42 -9.98
N LEU A 93 10.04 0.48 -9.06
CA LEU A 93 9.10 -0.65 -9.09
C LEU A 93 8.12 -0.53 -7.93
N VAL A 94 6.84 -0.79 -8.20
CA VAL A 94 5.79 -1.01 -7.20
C VAL A 94 5.31 -2.45 -7.36
N ILE A 95 5.33 -3.22 -6.27
CA ILE A 95 4.66 -4.51 -6.16
C ILE A 95 3.35 -4.29 -5.41
N GLY A 96 2.21 -4.63 -6.02
CA GLY A 96 0.88 -4.26 -5.57
C GLY A 96 0.49 -2.85 -5.99
N GLY A 97 -0.25 -2.14 -5.14
CA GLY A 97 -0.69 -0.76 -5.37
C GLY A 97 -1.71 -0.61 -6.51
N GLY A 98 -2.55 -1.62 -6.75
CA GLY A 98 -3.52 -1.66 -7.84
C GLY A 98 -4.49 -0.48 -7.89
N ASP A 99 -4.64 0.32 -6.83
CA ASP A 99 -5.39 1.58 -6.85
C ASP A 99 -4.71 2.69 -7.67
N GLY A 100 -3.40 2.58 -7.91
CA GLY A 100 -2.60 3.49 -8.74
C GLY A 100 -2.07 4.73 -8.03
N GLY A 101 -2.39 4.88 -6.75
CA GLY A 101 -2.04 6.03 -5.96
C GLY A 101 -0.55 6.19 -5.69
N VAL A 102 0.13 5.12 -5.28
CA VAL A 102 1.61 5.12 -5.17
C VAL A 102 2.26 5.44 -6.52
N LEU A 103 1.71 4.92 -7.61
CA LEU A 103 2.20 5.22 -8.97
C LEU A 103 2.04 6.70 -9.31
N ARG A 104 0.92 7.34 -8.92
CA ARG A 104 0.69 8.79 -9.04
C ARG A 104 1.77 9.57 -8.29
N GLU A 105 2.13 9.16 -7.07
CA GLU A 105 3.15 9.83 -6.28
C GLU A 105 4.55 9.70 -6.86
N ILE A 106 4.90 8.52 -7.40
CA ILE A 106 6.20 8.30 -8.05
C ILE A 106 6.39 9.22 -9.25
N VAL A 107 5.36 9.35 -10.11
CA VAL A 107 5.52 10.12 -11.36
C VAL A 107 5.59 11.64 -11.15
N LYS A 108 5.32 12.14 -9.94
CA LYS A 108 5.59 13.54 -9.55
C LYS A 108 7.10 13.85 -9.51
N HIS A 109 7.97 12.85 -9.42
CA HIS A 109 9.41 13.02 -9.39
C HIS A 109 9.97 13.15 -10.81
N ASP A 110 10.49 14.33 -11.16
CA ASP A 110 11.00 14.63 -12.50
C ASP A 110 12.16 13.72 -12.92
N CYS A 111 13.02 13.32 -11.97
CA CYS A 111 14.16 12.44 -12.19
C CYS A 111 13.79 11.00 -12.53
N VAL A 112 12.57 10.56 -12.19
CA VAL A 112 12.08 9.23 -12.57
C VAL A 112 11.94 9.17 -14.08
N GLU A 113 12.53 8.14 -14.69
CA GLU A 113 12.46 7.85 -16.11
C GLU A 113 11.42 6.74 -16.40
N GLU A 114 11.27 5.79 -15.48
CA GLU A 114 10.36 4.65 -15.60
C GLU A 114 9.80 4.25 -14.23
N ALA A 115 8.48 4.11 -14.14
CA ALA A 115 7.76 3.61 -12.97
C ALA A 115 6.95 2.38 -13.39
N THR A 116 7.33 1.20 -12.92
CA THR A 116 6.62 -0.05 -13.21
C THR A 116 5.79 -0.45 -12.00
N LEU A 117 4.53 -0.78 -12.23
CA LEU A 117 3.64 -1.35 -11.24
C LEU A 117 3.30 -2.79 -11.64
N CYS A 118 3.50 -3.73 -10.73
CA CYS A 118 3.16 -5.14 -10.88
C CYS A 118 2.08 -5.52 -9.87
N ASP A 119 0.85 -5.71 -10.34
CA ASP A 119 -0.26 -6.14 -9.49
C ASP A 119 -0.78 -7.50 -9.98
N ILE A 120 -1.13 -8.37 -9.04
CA ILE A 120 -1.60 -9.72 -9.37
C ILE A 120 -3.02 -9.70 -9.92
N ASP A 121 -3.84 -8.73 -9.52
CA ASP A 121 -5.27 -8.71 -9.78
C ASP A 121 -5.68 -7.61 -10.76
N GLU A 122 -5.95 -8.01 -12.01
CA GLU A 122 -6.45 -7.11 -13.05
C GLU A 122 -7.76 -6.40 -12.64
N ALA A 123 -8.60 -7.05 -11.84
CA ALA A 123 -9.86 -6.47 -11.41
C ALA A 123 -9.62 -5.23 -10.54
N VAL A 124 -8.66 -5.26 -9.62
CA VAL A 124 -8.33 -4.12 -8.76
C VAL A 124 -7.88 -2.92 -9.59
N VAL A 125 -6.97 -3.13 -10.54
CA VAL A 125 -6.49 -2.06 -11.44
C VAL A 125 -7.63 -1.48 -12.28
N ARG A 126 -8.47 -2.34 -12.87
CA ARG A 126 -9.58 -1.90 -13.73
C ARG A 126 -10.63 -1.14 -12.93
N LEU A 127 -11.06 -1.66 -11.78
CA LEU A 127 -12.08 -1.05 -10.94
C LEU A 127 -11.60 0.27 -10.35
N SER A 128 -10.31 0.37 -10.00
CA SER A 128 -9.71 1.62 -9.53
C SER A 128 -9.68 2.70 -10.62
N LYS A 129 -9.35 2.34 -11.86
CA LYS A 129 -9.47 3.28 -13.00
C LYS A 129 -10.89 3.78 -13.23
N GLU A 130 -11.90 2.94 -12.98
CA GLU A 130 -13.30 3.28 -13.19
C GLU A 130 -13.88 4.12 -12.04
N HIS A 131 -13.54 3.79 -10.79
CA HIS A 131 -14.21 4.32 -9.61
C HIS A 131 -13.32 5.16 -8.68
N LEU A 132 -12.00 5.19 -8.89
CA LEU A 132 -11.02 5.94 -8.10
C LEU A 132 -10.09 6.77 -9.00
N PRO A 133 -10.62 7.59 -9.93
CA PRO A 133 -9.82 8.21 -10.99
C PRO A 133 -8.75 9.19 -10.48
N SER A 134 -8.90 9.78 -9.29
CA SER A 134 -7.90 10.66 -8.66
C SER A 134 -6.67 9.90 -8.17
N MET A 135 -6.81 8.64 -7.75
CA MET A 135 -5.70 7.76 -7.39
C MET A 135 -5.13 7.12 -8.65
N ALA A 136 -5.99 6.56 -9.50
CA ALA A 136 -5.61 5.82 -10.69
C ALA A 136 -4.99 6.65 -11.82
N CYS A 137 -4.95 7.98 -11.72
CA CYS A 137 -4.39 8.84 -12.77
C CYS A 137 -2.89 8.58 -13.03
N GLY A 138 -2.17 7.99 -12.07
CA GLY A 138 -0.77 7.57 -12.24
C GLY A 138 -0.57 6.56 -13.37
N PHE A 139 -1.59 5.74 -13.68
CA PHE A 139 -1.51 4.74 -14.74
C PHE A 139 -1.38 5.33 -16.15
N ASP A 140 -1.92 6.53 -16.39
CA ASP A 140 -1.93 7.17 -17.72
C ASP A 140 -0.66 8.00 -18.00
N HIS A 141 0.24 8.11 -17.02
CA HIS A 141 1.47 8.88 -17.16
C HIS A 141 2.44 8.18 -18.13
N PRO A 142 3.13 8.88 -19.04
CA PRO A 142 4.02 8.26 -20.04
C PRO A 142 5.23 7.51 -19.46
N LYS A 143 5.58 7.78 -18.19
CA LYS A 143 6.63 7.06 -17.45
C LYS A 143 6.14 5.73 -16.86
N SER A 144 4.82 5.52 -16.82
CA SER A 144 4.19 4.40 -16.14
C SER A 144 4.10 3.16 -17.02
N LYS A 145 4.36 2.01 -16.43
CA LYS A 145 4.11 0.69 -17.01
C LYS A 145 3.33 -0.16 -16.02
N THR A 146 2.32 -0.87 -16.50
CA THR A 146 1.55 -1.81 -15.67
C THR A 146 1.79 -3.22 -16.16
N HIS A 147 2.14 -4.10 -15.23
CA HIS A 147 2.23 -5.54 -15.43
C HIS A 147 1.16 -6.21 -14.56
N ILE A 148 0.33 -7.04 -15.19
CA ILE A 148 -0.62 -7.89 -14.46
C ILE A 148 0.04 -9.25 -14.25
N GLY A 149 0.35 -9.57 -13.01
CA GLY A 149 1.02 -10.80 -12.65
C GLY A 149 1.53 -10.83 -11.21
N ASP A 150 1.94 -12.02 -10.81
CA ASP A 150 2.53 -12.30 -9.50
C ASP A 150 3.87 -11.57 -9.34
N GLY A 151 3.98 -10.70 -8.33
CA GLY A 151 5.16 -9.89 -8.05
C GLY A 151 6.42 -10.70 -7.73
N VAL A 152 6.27 -11.87 -7.09
CA VAL A 152 7.39 -12.79 -6.82
C VAL A 152 7.93 -13.35 -8.13
N LYS A 153 7.05 -13.76 -9.04
CA LYS A 153 7.45 -14.25 -10.37
C LYS A 153 8.07 -13.13 -11.20
N PHE A 154 7.47 -11.95 -11.18
CA PHE A 154 7.97 -10.77 -11.88
C PHE A 154 9.41 -10.44 -11.47
N LEU A 155 9.70 -10.40 -10.16
CA LEU A 155 11.03 -10.08 -9.64
C LEU A 155 12.11 -11.10 -10.01
N ASN A 156 11.76 -12.35 -10.31
CA ASN A 156 12.76 -13.36 -10.72
C ASN A 156 13.48 -12.99 -12.02
N ASP A 157 12.84 -12.19 -12.88
CA ASP A 157 13.38 -11.80 -14.18
C ASP A 157 14.32 -10.58 -14.10
N TYR A 158 14.46 -9.96 -12.94
CA TYR A 158 15.25 -8.73 -12.76
C TYR A 158 16.40 -8.91 -11.77
N LYS A 159 17.55 -8.34 -12.13
CA LYS A 159 18.75 -8.25 -11.28
C LYS A 159 19.42 -6.89 -11.50
N ASN A 160 19.74 -6.16 -10.42
CA ASN A 160 20.44 -4.87 -10.46
C ASN A 160 19.80 -3.85 -11.43
N GLU A 161 18.47 -3.75 -11.40
CA GLU A 161 17.69 -2.98 -12.38
C GLU A 161 17.06 -1.72 -11.78
N PHE A 162 16.53 -1.81 -10.56
CA PHE A 162 15.72 -0.75 -9.94
C PHE A 162 16.53 0.08 -8.95
N ASP A 163 16.27 1.39 -8.92
CA ASP A 163 16.84 2.31 -7.93
C ASP A 163 16.00 2.32 -6.65
N VAL A 164 14.67 2.18 -6.78
CA VAL A 164 13.72 2.11 -5.68
C VAL A 164 12.70 1.01 -5.94
N ILE A 165 12.39 0.22 -4.91
CA ILE A 165 11.28 -0.76 -4.94
C ILE A 165 10.34 -0.49 -3.76
N ILE A 166 9.05 -0.35 -4.05
CA ILE A 166 7.98 -0.15 -3.08
C ILE A 166 7.10 -1.40 -3.07
N THR A 167 6.88 -2.01 -1.90
CA THR A 167 5.87 -3.06 -1.73
C THR A 167 4.64 -2.46 -1.07
N ASP A 168 3.61 -2.25 -1.88
CA ASP A 168 2.30 -1.72 -1.49
C ASP A 168 1.28 -2.85 -1.57
N SER A 169 1.34 -3.75 -0.59
CA SER A 169 0.53 -4.96 -0.53
C SER A 169 -0.57 -4.85 0.53
N PRO A 170 -1.68 -5.60 0.38
CA PRO A 170 -2.57 -5.83 1.49
C PRO A 170 -1.87 -6.60 2.62
N ASP A 171 -2.56 -6.72 3.76
CA ASP A 171 -2.13 -7.51 4.91
C ASP A 171 -1.77 -8.97 4.54
N PRO A 172 -0.94 -9.68 5.35
CA PRO A 172 -0.32 -10.97 5.00
C PRO A 172 -1.26 -12.17 4.78
N ASP A 173 -2.57 -11.97 4.62
CA ASP A 173 -3.52 -13.02 4.26
C ASP A 173 -3.67 -13.20 2.74
N GLY A 174 -3.97 -14.42 2.33
CA GLY A 174 -4.26 -14.75 0.93
C GLY A 174 -3.07 -14.53 -0.02
N PRO A 175 -3.22 -13.78 -1.13
CA PRO A 175 -2.17 -13.67 -2.15
C PRO A 175 -0.91 -12.93 -1.69
N ALA A 176 -0.99 -12.13 -0.61
CA ALA A 176 0.13 -11.34 -0.12
C ALA A 176 1.08 -12.09 0.82
N GLU A 177 0.72 -13.27 1.35
CA GLU A 177 1.54 -14.05 2.30
C GLU A 177 3.00 -14.24 1.82
N ALA A 178 3.17 -14.47 0.51
CA ALA A 178 4.49 -14.67 -0.10
C ALA A 178 5.39 -13.42 -0.03
N LEU A 179 4.82 -12.22 0.04
CA LEU A 179 5.52 -10.93 0.11
C LEU A 179 6.12 -10.64 1.49
N PHE A 180 5.79 -11.45 2.50
CA PHE A 180 6.35 -11.33 3.85
C PHE A 180 7.44 -12.37 4.15
N GLN A 181 7.81 -13.19 3.15
CA GLN A 181 8.80 -14.26 3.31
C GLN A 181 10.23 -13.78 3.05
N LYS A 182 11.22 -14.36 3.74
CA LYS A 182 12.65 -14.07 3.52
C LYS A 182 13.08 -14.22 2.04
N SER A 183 12.50 -15.19 1.33
CA SER A 183 12.76 -15.39 -0.10
C SER A 183 12.36 -14.19 -0.95
N TYR A 184 11.28 -13.49 -0.59
CA TYR A 184 10.84 -12.28 -1.28
C TYR A 184 11.81 -11.12 -1.04
N PHE A 185 12.24 -10.89 0.21
CA PHE A 185 13.25 -9.87 0.51
C PHE A 185 14.58 -10.11 -0.22
N GLN A 186 14.97 -11.37 -0.43
CA GLN A 186 16.13 -11.70 -1.27
C GLN A 186 15.92 -11.30 -2.73
N LEU A 187 14.71 -11.49 -3.28
CA LEU A 187 14.37 -11.05 -4.63
C LEU A 187 14.40 -9.52 -4.76
N LEU A 188 13.89 -8.80 -3.76
CA LEU A 188 13.98 -7.33 -3.70
C LEU A 188 15.44 -6.86 -3.72
N HIS A 189 16.27 -7.41 -2.82
CA HIS A 189 17.69 -7.10 -2.74
C HIS A 189 18.40 -7.35 -4.08
N ASP A 190 18.15 -8.50 -4.70
CA ASP A 190 18.81 -8.85 -5.96
C ASP A 190 18.37 -7.96 -7.13
N ALA A 191 17.12 -7.50 -7.13
CA ALA A 191 16.57 -6.63 -8.16
C ALA A 191 17.01 -5.17 -8.02
N LEU A 192 17.38 -4.74 -6.81
CA LEU A 192 17.93 -3.41 -6.54
C LEU A 192 19.34 -3.23 -7.12
N ARG A 193 19.61 -1.99 -7.54
CA ARG A 193 20.97 -1.52 -7.78
C ARG A 193 21.73 -1.27 -6.50
N GLU A 194 23.06 -1.21 -6.60
CA GLU A 194 23.90 -0.75 -5.49
C GLU A 194 23.45 0.64 -5.01
N GLY A 195 23.18 0.77 -3.71
CA GLY A 195 22.64 2.00 -3.11
C GLY A 195 21.12 2.18 -3.29
N GLY A 196 20.42 1.17 -3.82
CA GLY A 196 18.97 1.19 -3.99
C GLY A 196 18.21 1.16 -2.65
N VAL A 197 16.97 1.63 -2.69
CA VAL A 197 16.10 1.76 -1.50
C VAL A 197 14.87 0.87 -1.63
N ILE A 198 14.53 0.17 -0.54
CA ILE A 198 13.24 -0.55 -0.40
C ILE A 198 12.39 0.18 0.63
N THR A 199 11.08 0.18 0.39
CA THR A 199 10.07 0.47 1.41
C THR A 199 8.92 -0.51 1.24
N THR A 200 8.30 -0.89 2.35
CA THR A 200 7.20 -1.85 2.38
C THR A 200 6.14 -1.35 3.35
N GLN A 201 4.87 -1.67 3.09
CA GLN A 201 3.86 -1.67 4.15
C GLN A 201 4.39 -2.56 5.30
N GLY A 202 4.32 -2.06 6.53
CA GLY A 202 4.95 -2.67 7.71
C GLY A 202 3.97 -3.04 8.82
N SER A 203 2.67 -3.07 8.53
CA SER A 203 1.56 -3.23 9.48
C SER A 203 1.54 -2.19 10.64
N PRO A 204 0.43 -2.07 11.39
CA PRO A 204 0.35 -1.17 12.54
C PRO A 204 1.29 -1.57 13.69
N LEU A 205 1.90 -0.57 14.36
CA LEU A 205 2.78 -0.76 15.54
C LEU A 205 2.15 -1.51 16.71
N ASN A 206 0.82 -1.57 16.78
CA ASN A 206 0.07 -2.26 17.83
C ASN A 206 -0.39 -3.67 17.44
N GLY A 207 0.01 -4.18 16.27
CA GLY A 207 -0.21 -5.56 15.85
C GLY A 207 0.65 -6.55 16.63
N ASP A 208 0.26 -7.83 16.64
CA ASP A 208 1.10 -8.90 17.21
C ASP A 208 2.34 -9.12 16.31
N TRP A 209 3.44 -8.46 16.67
CA TRP A 209 4.74 -8.58 15.99
C TRP A 209 5.32 -10.00 16.04
N SER A 210 4.72 -10.95 16.76
CA SER A 210 5.17 -12.35 16.74
C SER A 210 5.03 -13.00 15.36
N ASP A 211 4.14 -12.51 14.49
CA ASP A 211 4.01 -12.96 13.10
C ASP A 211 4.99 -12.24 12.14
N ALA A 212 5.53 -11.07 12.54
CA ALA A 212 6.64 -10.40 11.88
C ALA A 212 8.02 -10.90 12.37
N SER A 213 8.06 -11.62 13.49
CA SER A 213 9.27 -12.25 14.05
C SER A 213 9.94 -13.35 13.21
N PRO A 214 9.29 -14.01 12.21
CA PRO A 214 9.95 -14.94 11.30
C PRO A 214 10.96 -14.26 10.36
N LEU A 215 11.07 -12.93 10.38
CA LEU A 215 12.20 -12.19 9.84
C LEU A 215 13.46 -12.53 10.66
N ASN A 216 13.97 -13.75 10.48
CA ASN A 216 15.35 -14.16 10.77
C ASN A 216 16.30 -13.48 9.75
N VAL A 217 16.06 -12.17 9.59
CA VAL A 217 16.88 -11.15 8.97
C VAL A 217 17.72 -10.67 10.12
N ASP A 218 19.01 -10.94 10.04
CA ASP A 218 19.97 -10.28 10.91
C ASP A 218 20.02 -8.82 10.47
N TRP A 219 19.18 -7.98 11.09
CA TRP A 219 19.14 -6.54 10.82
C TRP A 219 20.46 -5.84 11.21
N SER A 220 21.40 -6.54 11.84
CA SER A 220 22.76 -6.04 12.03
C SER A 220 23.54 -5.92 10.71
N ASP A 221 23.14 -6.60 9.62
CA ASP A 221 23.71 -6.41 8.28
C ASP A 221 23.12 -5.19 7.53
N ALA A 222 22.01 -4.63 8.01
CA ALA A 222 21.49 -3.32 7.56
C ALA A 222 22.31 -2.13 8.13
N SER A 223 23.45 -2.42 8.76
CA SER A 223 24.39 -1.45 9.31
C SER A 223 25.34 -0.92 8.22
N PRO A 224 24.89 0.06 7.44
CA PRO A 224 25.64 1.31 7.37
C PRO A 224 24.79 2.56 7.64
N LEU A 225 23.65 2.44 8.32
CA LEU A 225 22.80 3.59 8.70
C LEU A 225 22.95 4.04 10.17
N ASN A 226 23.83 3.41 10.96
CA ASN A 226 24.10 3.80 12.35
C ASN A 226 22.83 3.95 13.22
N VAL A 227 21.85 3.05 13.03
CA VAL A 227 20.66 2.99 13.88
C VAL A 227 20.77 1.78 14.79
N ASP A 228 21.01 2.03 16.07
CA ASP A 228 20.97 1.04 17.14
C ASP A 228 19.54 0.98 17.68
N TRP A 229 18.81 -0.07 17.31
CA TRP A 229 17.40 -0.28 17.66
C TRP A 229 17.19 -1.02 18.99
N SER A 230 18.26 -1.28 19.75
CA SER A 230 18.14 -2.01 21.02
C SER A 230 17.49 -1.20 22.16
N ASP A 231 17.28 0.11 21.96
CA ASP A 231 16.66 1.04 22.94
C ASP A 231 15.21 1.47 22.60
N ALA A 232 14.59 0.98 21.52
CA ALA A 232 13.25 1.40 21.08
C ALA A 232 12.08 0.82 21.91
N SER A 233 12.32 0.50 23.19
CA SER A 233 11.35 -0.18 24.07
C SER A 233 10.53 0.74 25.00
N PRO A 234 10.58 2.08 24.85
CA PRO A 234 9.42 2.90 25.21
C PRO A 234 9.28 4.15 24.32
N LEU A 235 8.60 4.03 23.18
CA LEU A 235 8.34 5.17 22.29
C LEU A 235 7.29 6.13 22.88
N ASN A 236 7.75 7.10 23.67
CA ASN A 236 7.06 8.36 23.89
C ASN A 236 7.56 9.36 22.83
N VAL A 237 6.95 9.33 21.64
CA VAL A 237 7.41 10.08 20.46
C VAL A 237 7.07 11.57 20.60
N ASP A 238 8.08 12.43 20.54
CA ASP A 238 7.96 13.87 20.37
C ASP A 238 8.09 14.20 18.87
N TRP A 239 7.02 14.77 18.30
CA TRP A 239 6.86 15.06 16.88
C TRP A 239 7.40 16.43 16.44
N SER A 240 8.12 17.15 17.31
CA SER A 240 8.61 18.50 17.02
C SER A 240 9.64 18.58 15.88
N ASP A 241 10.31 17.49 15.54
CA ASP A 241 11.32 17.42 14.47
C ASP A 241 10.76 17.05 13.08
N ALA A 242 9.46 16.74 12.95
CA ALA A 242 8.79 16.53 11.65
C ALA A 242 8.41 17.85 10.94
N SER A 243 8.83 18.99 11.49
CA SER A 243 8.58 20.34 11.00
C SER A 243 9.17 20.73 9.62
N PRO A 244 10.12 20.02 8.97
CA PRO A 244 10.63 20.44 7.67
C PRO A 244 9.65 20.31 6.49
N LEU A 245 8.51 19.63 6.66
CA LEU A 245 7.61 19.31 5.55
C LEU A 245 6.51 20.36 5.29
N ASP A 246 6.32 21.36 6.15
CA ASP A 246 5.25 22.38 6.03
C ASP A 246 3.85 21.75 5.80
N VAL A 247 3.67 20.50 6.25
CA VAL A 247 2.42 19.75 6.19
C VAL A 247 1.67 19.99 7.50
N ASP A 248 0.44 20.48 7.39
CA ASP A 248 -0.48 20.61 8.52
C ASP A 248 -1.04 19.22 8.87
N TRP A 249 -0.40 18.54 9.83
CA TRP A 249 -0.81 17.22 10.31
C TRP A 249 -2.02 17.25 11.26
N SER A 250 -2.68 18.41 11.46
CA SER A 250 -3.83 18.49 12.36
C SER A 250 -5.03 17.64 11.92
N ASP A 251 -5.11 17.31 10.63
CA ASP A 251 -6.13 16.41 10.06
C ASP A 251 -5.72 14.93 10.05
N ALA A 252 -4.42 14.61 10.14
CA ALA A 252 -3.89 13.24 10.05
C ALA A 252 -3.88 12.50 11.41
N MET A 253 -3.98 13.23 12.53
CA MET A 253 -4.02 12.61 13.86
C MET A 253 -5.30 11.84 14.17
N TRP A 254 -6.29 11.85 13.26
CA TRP A 254 -7.57 11.17 13.45
C TRP A 254 -7.73 9.88 12.63
N THR A 255 -6.74 9.50 11.81
CA THR A 255 -6.90 8.45 10.79
C THR A 255 -5.78 7.41 10.79
N VAL A 256 -5.19 7.14 11.96
CA VAL A 256 -4.40 5.92 12.17
C VAL A 256 -5.27 4.91 12.91
N PHE A 257 -6.05 4.15 12.15
CA PHE A 257 -6.50 2.81 12.49
C PHE A 257 -6.56 1.99 11.22
#